data_AF-A0A4Q2EL32-F1
#
_entry.id   AF-A0A4Q2EL32-F1
#
_cell.length_a   1.000
_cell.length_b   1.000
_cell.length_c   1.000
_cell.angle_alpha   90.00
_cell.angle_beta   90.00
_cell.angle_gamma   90.00
#
_symmetry.space_group_name_H-M   'P 1'
#
loop_
_entity.id
_entity.type
_entity.pdbx_description
1 polymer ?
#
loop_
_entity_poly.entity_id
_entity_poly.type
_entity_poly.pdbx_seq_one_letter_code
_entity_poly.pdbx_strand_id
1 'polypeptide(L)'
;MMSSPRRSRPWHLWLIVVVATFFMSVGLYDFVMVATGNQAYLTDRYTPEGVAYFADYPWYLLVLFGINVIGVMLALIVSLWNPRVAMWLALVSGAADVVLLLVTIFFRDRFAAIGTGLTLQDIAICIGIFVLAEYFRRLAKRDR
;
A
#
# COMPACT_ATOMS: atom_id res chain seq x y z
N MET A 1 10.53 8.48 -44.50
CA MET A 1 10.60 7.93 -43.13
C MET A 1 9.21 7.99 -42.52
N MET A 2 8.49 6.86 -42.41
CA MET A 2 7.25 6.81 -41.64
C MET A 2 7.63 6.76 -40.17
N SER A 3 7.27 7.80 -39.41
CA SER A 3 7.34 7.77 -37.95
C SER A 3 6.45 6.64 -37.45
N SER A 4 7.04 5.60 -36.86
CA SER A 4 6.27 4.58 -36.15
C SER A 4 5.35 5.28 -35.15
N PRO A 5 4.04 4.93 -35.08
CA PRO A 5 3.15 5.58 -34.13
C PRO A 5 3.73 5.41 -32.73
N ARG A 6 3.99 6.52 -32.02
CA ARG A 6 4.35 6.49 -30.60
C ARG A 6 3.25 5.72 -29.90
N ARG A 7 3.55 4.51 -29.44
CA ARG A 7 2.61 3.66 -28.72
C ARG A 7 2.27 4.39 -27.43
N SER A 8 1.11 5.04 -27.40
CA SER A 8 0.69 5.85 -26.26
C SER A 8 0.44 4.95 -25.05
N ARG A 9 0.69 5.52 -23.86
CA ARG A 9 0.32 4.89 -22.59
C ARG A 9 -1.18 4.56 -22.63
N PRO A 10 -1.59 3.35 -22.20
CA PRO A 10 -3.01 3.03 -22.22
C PRO A 10 -3.77 3.95 -21.26
N TRP A 11 -4.92 4.46 -21.69
CA TRP A 11 -5.74 5.38 -20.90
C TRP A 11 -6.11 4.81 -19.53
N HIS A 12 -6.35 3.49 -19.45
CA HIS A 12 -6.72 2.81 -18.21
C HIS A 12 -5.62 2.87 -17.15
N LEU A 13 -4.34 3.05 -17.53
CA LEU A 13 -3.26 3.25 -16.57
C LEU A 13 -3.46 4.54 -15.78
N TRP A 14 -3.85 5.62 -16.46
CA TRP A 14 -4.12 6.91 -15.80
C TRP A 14 -5.28 6.80 -14.83
N LEU A 15 -6.38 6.16 -15.24
CA LEU A 15 -7.52 5.94 -14.36
C LEU A 15 -7.12 5.13 -13.11
N ILE A 16 -6.39 4.02 -13.30
CA ILE A 16 -5.90 3.19 -12.20
C ILE A 16 -5.01 4.01 -11.26
N VAL A 17 -4.05 4.77 -11.80
CA VAL A 17 -3.12 5.57 -10.98
C VAL A 17 -3.87 6.63 -10.18
N VAL A 18 -4.81 7.36 -10.78
CA VAL A 18 -5.58 8.40 -10.08
C VAL A 18 -6.43 7.80 -8.96
N VAL A 19 -7.20 6.75 -9.27
CA VAL A 19 -8.10 6.11 -8.29
C VAL A 19 -7.30 5.44 -7.18
N ALA A 20 -6.24 4.71 -7.51
CA ALA A 20 -5.41 4.04 -6.50
C ALA A 20 -4.65 5.06 -5.64
N THR A 21 -4.14 6.15 -6.21
CA THR A 21 -3.47 7.21 -5.44
C THR A 21 -4.41 7.85 -4.44
N PHE A 22 -5.66 8.09 -4.83
CA PHE A 22 -6.68 8.61 -3.90
C PHE A 22 -6.98 7.65 -2.75
N PHE A 23 -7.04 6.35 -3.01
CA PHE A 23 -7.20 5.36 -1.94
C PHE A 23 -5.95 5.27 -1.04
N MET A 24 -4.77 5.28 -1.64
CA MET A 24 -3.51 5.15 -0.92
C MET A 24 -3.13 6.42 -0.14
N SER A 25 -3.70 7.58 -0.45
CA SER A 25 -3.51 8.79 0.35
C SER A 25 -4.14 8.67 1.73
N VAL A 26 -5.26 7.95 1.85
CA VAL A 26 -5.87 7.61 3.15
C VAL A 26 -4.91 6.74 3.96
N GLY A 27 -4.35 5.69 3.36
CA GLY A 27 -3.36 4.85 4.03
C GLY A 27 -2.09 5.62 4.44
N LEU A 28 -1.66 6.59 3.62
CA LEU A 28 -0.51 7.44 3.95
C LEU A 28 -0.80 8.39 5.10
N TYR A 29 -2.02 8.93 5.16
CA TYR A 29 -2.49 9.73 6.26
C TYR A 29 -2.54 8.91 7.56
N ASP A 30 -3.12 7.71 7.50
CA ASP A 30 -3.19 6.78 8.64
C ASP A 30 -1.78 6.43 9.16
N PHE A 31 -0.84 6.15 8.25
CA PHE A 31 0.56 5.93 8.61
C PHE A 31 1.16 7.13 9.35
N VAL A 32 0.97 8.36 8.85
CA VAL A 32 1.50 9.56 9.52
C VAL A 32 0.90 9.74 10.91
N MET A 33 -0.40 9.51 11.07
CA MET A 33 -1.07 9.65 12.37
C MET A 33 -0.62 8.59 13.38
N VAL A 34 -0.43 7.35 12.93
CA VAL A 34 0.14 6.28 13.77
C VAL A 34 1.60 6.58 14.09
N ALA A 35 2.42 6.97 13.12
CA ALA A 35 3.84 7.25 13.30
C ALA A 35 4.11 8.43 14.24
N THR A 36 3.22 9.42 14.25
CA THR A 36 3.30 10.59 15.14
C THR A 36 2.61 10.36 16.49
N GLY A 37 1.96 9.21 16.69
CA GLY A 37 1.23 8.90 17.92
C GLY A 37 0.07 9.86 18.20
N ASN A 38 -0.58 10.38 17.14
CA ASN A 38 -1.64 11.39 17.27
C ASN A 38 -2.84 10.82 18.04
N GLN A 39 -2.94 11.21 19.32
CA GLN A 39 -3.96 10.68 20.23
C GLN A 39 -5.38 11.00 19.75
N ALA A 40 -5.64 12.22 19.27
CA ALA A 40 -6.97 12.62 18.82
C ALA A 40 -7.47 11.75 17.66
N TYR A 41 -6.59 11.49 16.68
CA TYR A 41 -6.90 10.58 15.57
C TYR A 41 -7.11 9.14 16.07
N LEU A 42 -6.22 8.63 16.93
CA LEU A 42 -6.30 7.25 17.40
C LEU A 42 -7.58 6.99 18.20
N THR A 43 -7.99 7.92 19.08
CA THR A 43 -9.20 7.79 19.89
C THR A 43 -10.50 7.95 19.10
N ASP A 44 -10.47 8.71 18.00
CA ASP A 44 -11.62 8.84 17.09
C ASP A 44 -11.78 7.60 16.19
N ARG A 45 -10.64 7.05 15.74
CA ARG A 45 -10.61 5.99 14.73
C ARG A 45 -10.72 4.57 15.31
N TYR A 46 -10.18 4.32 16.50
CA TYR A 46 -10.03 2.99 17.09
C TYR A 46 -10.73 2.88 18.45
N THR A 47 -11.04 1.64 18.87
CA THR A 47 -11.52 1.37 20.23
C THR A 47 -10.40 1.58 21.25
N PRO A 48 -10.70 1.65 22.56
CA PRO A 48 -9.67 1.78 23.59
C PRO A 48 -8.57 0.72 23.50
N GLU A 49 -8.92 -0.52 23.14
CA GLU A 49 -7.98 -1.61 22.92
C GLU A 49 -7.07 -1.34 21.71
N GLY A 50 -7.62 -0.78 20.62
CA GLY A 50 -6.85 -0.38 19.45
C GLY A 50 -5.92 0.80 19.72
N VAL A 51 -6.34 1.76 20.55
CA VAL A 51 -5.46 2.86 21.00
C VAL A 51 -4.29 2.30 21.81
N ALA A 52 -4.55 1.39 22.76
CA ALA A 52 -3.52 0.73 23.55
C ALA A 52 -2.56 -0.10 22.67
N TYR A 53 -3.09 -0.75 21.63
CA TYR A 53 -2.29 -1.48 20.65
C TYR A 53 -1.27 -0.59 19.91
N PHE A 54 -1.67 0.64 19.57
CA PHE A 54 -0.78 1.61 18.92
C PHE A 54 0.13 2.35 19.91
N ALA A 55 -0.24 2.46 21.18
CA ALA A 55 0.59 3.09 22.22
C ALA A 55 1.92 2.33 22.45
N ASP A 56 1.90 1.00 22.36
CA ASP A 56 3.09 0.14 22.41
C ASP A 56 3.38 -0.51 21.04
N TYR A 57 3.26 0.27 19.96
CA TYR A 57 3.51 -0.24 18.61
C TYR A 57 5.02 -0.38 18.32
N PRO A 58 5.52 -1.58 18.02
CA PRO A 58 6.94 -1.79 17.78
C PRO A 58 7.44 -1.02 16.55
N TRP A 59 8.58 -0.36 16.69
CA TRP A 59 9.15 0.49 15.63
C TRP A 59 9.40 -0.27 14.32
N TYR A 60 9.75 -1.56 14.37
CA TYR A 60 10.00 -2.35 13.17
C TYR A 60 8.70 -2.64 12.39
N LEU A 61 7.56 -2.75 13.07
CA LEU A 61 6.25 -2.86 12.41
C LEU A 61 5.85 -1.52 11.78
N LEU A 62 6.19 -0.41 12.44
CA LEU A 62 6.00 0.92 11.86
C LEU A 62 6.83 1.10 10.58
N VAL A 63 8.07 0.63 10.56
CA VAL A 63 8.92 0.64 9.36
C VAL A 63 8.31 -0.19 8.24
N LEU A 64 7.82 -1.40 8.52
CA LEU A 64 7.15 -2.23 7.51
C LEU A 64 5.89 -1.54 6.96
N PHE A 65 5.11 -0.89 7.82
CA PHE A 65 3.93 -0.11 7.40
C PHE A 65 4.35 1.06 6.49
N GLY A 66 5.41 1.78 6.84
CA GLY A 66 5.97 2.84 6.00
C GLY A 66 6.44 2.32 4.64
N ILE A 67 7.18 1.21 4.60
CA ILE A 67 7.65 0.58 3.35
C ILE A 67 6.46 0.17 2.47
N ASN A 68 5.42 -0.40 3.05
CA ASN A 68 4.20 -0.74 2.32
C ASN A 68 3.62 0.50 1.64
N VAL A 69 3.20 1.49 2.43
CA VAL A 69 2.40 2.61 1.91
C VAL A 69 3.21 3.54 1.00
N ILE A 70 4.46 3.82 1.37
CA ILE A 70 5.35 4.64 0.52
C ILE A 70 5.71 3.87 -0.75
N GLY A 71 5.99 2.57 -0.62
CA GLY A 71 6.38 1.74 -1.76
C GLY A 71 5.27 1.62 -2.82
N VAL A 72 4.01 1.40 -2.42
CA VAL A 72 2.89 1.37 -3.37
C VAL A 72 2.63 2.74 -3.99
N MET A 73 2.77 3.82 -3.22
CA MET A 73 2.62 5.19 -3.74
C MET A 73 3.69 5.49 -4.80
N LEU A 74 4.94 5.17 -4.52
CA LEU A 74 6.04 5.28 -5.48
C LEU A 74 5.82 4.38 -6.70
N ALA A 75 5.31 3.17 -6.52
CA ALA A 75 4.99 2.26 -7.61
C ALA A 75 3.96 2.89 -8.57
N LEU A 76 2.87 3.47 -8.04
CA LEU A 76 1.83 4.14 -8.83
C LEU A 76 2.41 5.31 -9.64
N ILE A 77 3.19 6.17 -8.99
CA ILE A 77 3.83 7.32 -9.63
C ILE A 77 4.79 6.83 -10.73
N VAL A 78 5.78 6.00 -10.36
CA VAL A 78 6.80 5.49 -11.29
C VAL A 78 6.19 4.70 -12.44
N SER A 79 5.02 4.08 -12.25
CA SER A 79 4.34 3.32 -13.30
C SER A 79 4.06 4.16 -14.54
N LEU A 80 3.94 5.50 -14.42
CA LEU A 80 3.72 6.44 -15.52
C LEU A 80 4.95 6.66 -16.42
N TRP A 81 6.15 6.26 -15.99
CA TRP A 81 7.38 6.37 -16.78
C TRP A 81 8.11 5.04 -16.94
N ASN A 82 8.13 4.19 -15.93
CA ASN A 82 8.85 2.92 -15.97
C ASN A 82 8.04 1.80 -15.28
N PRO A 83 7.18 1.09 -16.03
CA PRO A 83 6.37 0.01 -15.46
C PRO A 83 7.18 -1.17 -14.91
N ARG A 84 8.43 -1.37 -15.34
CA ARG A 84 9.29 -2.40 -14.75
C ARG A 84 9.74 -2.03 -13.33
N VAL A 85 10.16 -0.79 -13.13
CA VAL A 85 10.55 -0.32 -11.79
C VAL A 85 9.32 -0.27 -10.87
N ALA A 86 8.17 0.17 -11.39
CA ALA A 86 6.91 0.17 -10.66
C ALA A 86 6.50 -1.23 -10.16
N MET A 87 6.67 -2.26 -11.01
CA MET A 87 6.45 -3.65 -10.61
C MET A 87 7.32 -4.03 -9.39
N TRP A 88 8.62 -3.72 -9.41
CA TRP A 88 9.51 -4.04 -8.30
C TRP A 88 9.16 -3.28 -7.02
N LEU A 89 8.80 -1.99 -7.13
CA LEU A 89 8.34 -1.19 -5.99
C LEU A 89 7.07 -1.78 -5.37
N ALA A 90 6.10 -2.18 -6.19
CA ALA A 90 4.87 -2.83 -5.73
C ALA A 90 5.17 -4.19 -5.06
N LEU A 91 6.11 -4.99 -5.58
CA LEU A 91 6.49 -6.26 -4.95
C LEU A 91 7.17 -6.07 -3.58
N VAL A 92 8.05 -5.08 -3.45
CA VAL A 92 8.70 -4.76 -2.16
C VAL A 92 7.67 -4.26 -1.15
N SER A 93 6.76 -3.38 -1.58
CA SER A 93 5.64 -2.89 -0.77
C SER A 93 4.74 -4.04 -0.29
N GLY A 94 4.27 -4.89 -1.22
CA GLY A 94 3.43 -6.03 -0.90
C GLY A 94 4.13 -7.05 -0.01
N ALA A 95 5.43 -7.31 -0.21
CA ALA A 95 6.19 -8.19 0.67
C ALA A 95 6.30 -7.65 2.10
N ALA A 96 6.55 -6.35 2.26
CA ALA A 96 6.54 -5.71 3.58
C ALA A 96 5.16 -5.82 4.25
N ASP A 97 4.09 -5.65 3.48
CA ASP A 97 2.71 -5.77 3.98
C ASP A 97 2.36 -7.20 4.39
N VAL A 98 2.78 -8.22 3.62
CA VAL A 98 2.62 -9.63 4.00
C VAL A 98 3.30 -9.90 5.33
N VAL A 99 4.55 -9.46 5.49
CA VAL A 99 5.29 -9.64 6.76
C VAL A 99 4.56 -8.93 7.89
N LEU A 100 4.12 -7.69 7.67
CA LEU A 100 3.38 -6.90 8.65
C LEU A 100 2.08 -7.58 9.09
N LEU A 101 1.27 -8.06 8.13
CA LEU A 101 0.01 -8.73 8.41
C LEU A 101 0.23 -10.04 9.15
N LEU A 102 1.18 -10.87 8.71
CA LEU A 102 1.50 -12.12 9.39
C LEU A 102 1.93 -11.87 10.84
N VAL A 103 2.87 -10.93 11.06
CA VAL A 103 3.35 -10.65 12.42
C VAL A 103 2.23 -10.09 13.29
N THR A 104 1.43 -9.15 12.78
CA THR A 104 0.37 -8.52 13.58
C THR A 104 -0.80 -9.46 13.86
N ILE A 105 -1.20 -10.30 12.89
CA ILE A 105 -2.29 -11.26 13.07
C ILE A 105 -1.90 -12.36 14.07
N PHE A 106 -0.71 -12.95 13.92
CA PHE A 106 -0.33 -14.13 14.71
C PHE A 106 0.30 -13.80 16.07
N PHE A 107 0.94 -12.64 16.23
CA PHE A 107 1.72 -12.31 17.43
C PHE A 107 1.20 -11.10 18.21
N ARG A 108 0.22 -10.36 17.67
CA ARG A 108 -0.30 -9.13 18.29
C ARG A 108 -1.83 -9.07 18.33
N ASP A 109 -2.52 -10.19 18.10
CA ASP A 109 -3.98 -10.31 18.15
C ASP A 109 -4.72 -9.20 17.37
N ARG A 110 -4.22 -8.88 16.15
CA ARG A 110 -4.73 -7.77 15.32
C ARG A 110 -6.26 -7.74 15.20
N PHE A 111 -6.89 -8.91 15.09
CA PHE A 111 -8.35 -9.02 14.97
C PHE A 111 -9.08 -8.46 16.19
N ALA A 112 -8.58 -8.69 17.40
CA ALA A 112 -9.16 -8.16 18.62
C ALA A 112 -8.81 -6.68 18.81
N ALA A 113 -7.58 -6.29 18.48
CA ALA A 113 -7.08 -4.94 18.71
C ALA A 113 -7.61 -3.90 17.71
N ILE A 114 -7.53 -4.19 16.42
CA ILE A 114 -7.89 -3.26 15.33
C ILE A 114 -9.29 -3.56 14.77
N GLY A 115 -9.77 -4.79 14.97
CA GLY A 115 -11.08 -5.24 14.48
C GLY A 115 -11.01 -5.97 13.14
N THR A 116 -11.99 -6.85 12.94
CA THR A 116 -12.09 -7.70 11.74
C THR A 116 -12.24 -6.91 10.45
N GLY A 117 -13.05 -5.84 10.45
CA GLY A 117 -13.33 -5.05 9.25
C GLY A 117 -12.06 -4.42 8.66
N LEU A 118 -11.27 -3.74 9.49
CA LEU A 118 -10.01 -3.11 9.07
C LEU A 118 -8.96 -4.16 8.69
N THR A 119 -8.88 -5.26 9.43
CA THR A 119 -7.95 -6.36 9.11
C THR A 119 -8.24 -6.97 7.74
N LEU A 120 -9.52 -7.20 7.41
CA LEU A 120 -9.91 -7.71 6.09
C LEU A 120 -9.67 -6.69 4.97
N GLN A 121 -9.88 -5.40 5.24
CA GLN A 121 -9.55 -4.33 4.32
C GLN A 121 -8.05 -4.33 3.99
N ASP A 122 -7.18 -4.45 4.99
CA ASP A 122 -5.73 -4.47 4.78
C ASP A 122 -5.28 -5.70 3.99
N ILE A 123 -5.87 -6.87 4.25
CA ILE A 123 -5.65 -8.07 3.45
C ILE A 123 -6.06 -7.85 1.98
N ALA A 124 -7.21 -7.21 1.74
CA ALA A 124 -7.66 -6.90 0.39
C ALA A 124 -6.72 -5.91 -0.32
N ILE A 125 -6.20 -4.91 0.40
CA ILE A 125 -5.19 -3.98 -0.11
C ILE A 125 -3.91 -4.74 -0.48
N CYS A 126 -3.43 -5.61 0.40
CA CYS A 126 -2.25 -6.44 0.16
C CYS A 126 -2.39 -7.26 -1.14
N ILE A 127 -3.52 -7.93 -1.32
CA ILE A 127 -3.85 -8.65 -2.56
C ILE A 127 -3.87 -7.70 -3.76
N GLY A 128 -4.50 -6.53 -3.62
CA GLY A 128 -4.55 -5.49 -4.63
C GLY A 128 -3.16 -5.00 -5.08
N ILE A 129 -2.20 -4.90 -4.16
CA ILE A 129 -0.81 -4.53 -4.46
C ILE A 129 -0.16 -5.59 -5.36
N PHE A 130 -0.36 -6.89 -5.09
CA PHE A 130 0.16 -7.94 -5.96
C PHE A 130 -0.52 -7.97 -7.34
N VAL A 131 -1.83 -7.70 -7.39
CA VAL A 131 -2.55 -7.53 -8.67
C VAL A 131 -1.97 -6.36 -9.46
N LEU A 132 -1.67 -5.25 -8.80
CA LEU A 132 -1.05 -4.09 -9.41
C LEU A 132 0.38 -4.38 -9.91
N ALA A 133 1.18 -5.11 -9.13
CA ALA A 133 2.51 -5.56 -9.53
C ALA A 133 2.46 -6.43 -10.80
N GLU A 134 1.54 -7.39 -10.85
CA GLU A 134 1.30 -8.24 -12.01
C GLU A 134 0.84 -7.43 -13.23
N TYR A 135 -0.02 -6.45 -13.01
CA TYR A 135 -0.45 -5.52 -14.06
C TYR A 135 0.72 -4.70 -14.63
N PHE A 136 1.57 -4.13 -13.78
CA PHE A 136 2.77 -3.42 -14.19
C PHE A 136 3.77 -4.32 -14.91
N ARG A 137 3.88 -5.58 -14.52
CA ARG A 137 4.69 -6.59 -15.23
C ARG A 137 4.19 -6.81 -16.66
N ARG A 138 2.86 -6.90 -16.85
CA ARG A 138 2.25 -7.06 -18.18
C ARG A 138 2.47 -5.83 -19.04
N LEU A 139 2.32 -4.63 -18.47
CA LEU A 139 2.63 -3.37 -19.16
C LEU A 139 4.13 -3.28 -19.56
N ALA A 140 4.99 -3.68 -18.62
CA ALA A 140 6.38 -4.13 -18.78
C ALA A 140 6.75 -4.77 -20.12
N LYS A 141 5.96 -5.78 -20.49
CA LYS A 141 6.18 -6.62 -21.66
C LYS A 141 5.59 -6.03 -22.94
N ARG A 142 4.55 -5.20 -22.83
CA ARG A 142 3.89 -4.56 -23.96
C ARG A 142 4.70 -3.41 -24.56
N ASP A 143 5.47 -2.72 -23.71
CA ASP A 143 6.28 -1.55 -24.09
C ASP A 143 7.70 -1.92 -24.58
N ARG A 144 8.03 -3.21 -24.63
CA ARG A 144 9.22 -3.77 -25.31
C ARG A 144 8.87 -4.13 -26.74
#